data_AF-A9NTB5-F1
#
_entry.id   AF-A9NTB5-F1
#
_cell.length_a   1.000
_cell.length_b   1.000
_cell.length_c   1.000
_cell.angle_alpha   90.00
_cell.angle_beta   90.00
_cell.angle_gamma   90.00
#
_symmetry.space_group_name_H-M   'P 1'
#
loop_
_entity.id
_entity.type
_entity.pdbx_description
1 polymer ?
#
loop_
_entity_poly.entity_id
_entity_poly.type
_entity_poly.pdbx_seq_one_letter_code
_entity_poly.pdbx_strand_id
1 'polypeptide(L)'
;MALKNLIAKVKGFEVPTSISEAKGLIKLKMPWQITGPCSDPEYENAVPNALDYRQFSPASAPVRVYVPSSEPEWVFDIKYFPRDYKRNFKDRKRVVLNKSQLEEARQERKEKEFFFDGGNVFPSSYVIKTEIQEDDKLPGNGYE
;
A
#
# COMPACT_ATOMS: atom_id res chain seq x y z
N MET A 1 49.73 18.27 -1.15
CA MET A 1 49.19 19.65 -1.29
C MET A 1 47.91 19.76 -2.14
N ALA A 2 47.45 18.70 -2.83
CA ALA A 2 46.28 18.79 -3.72
C ALA A 2 44.90 18.80 -3.01
N LEU A 3 44.78 18.17 -1.84
CA LEU A 3 43.49 17.96 -1.17
C LEU A 3 42.87 19.25 -0.57
N LYS A 4 43.70 20.16 -0.04
CA LYS A 4 43.25 21.43 0.57
C LYS A 4 42.66 22.39 -0.46
N ASN A 5 43.17 22.36 -1.69
CA ASN A 5 42.71 23.21 -2.79
C ASN A 5 41.37 22.75 -3.37
N LEU A 6 41.05 21.46 -3.26
CA LEU A 6 39.76 20.92 -3.69
C LEU A 6 38.65 21.33 -2.71
N ILE A 7 38.93 21.25 -1.41
CA ILE A 7 37.98 21.60 -0.33
C ILE A 7 37.65 23.11 -0.32
N ALA A 8 38.62 23.97 -0.64
CA ALA A 8 38.39 25.42 -0.76
C ALA A 8 37.45 25.78 -1.92
N LYS A 9 37.41 24.96 -2.98
CA LYS A 9 36.60 25.20 -4.18
C LYS A 9 35.11 24.83 -3.99
N VAL A 10 34.80 24.02 -2.97
CA VAL A 10 33.42 23.61 -2.63
C VAL A 10 32.70 24.67 -1.78
N LYS A 11 33.42 25.54 -1.06
CA LYS A 11 32.84 26.56 -0.17
C LYS A 11 32.29 27.82 -0.88
N GLY A 12 32.43 27.93 -2.20
CA GLY A 12 32.03 29.11 -2.99
C GLY A 12 31.14 28.79 -4.18
N PHE A 13 30.21 27.83 -4.04
CA PHE A 13 29.28 27.50 -5.13
C PHE A 13 28.05 28.43 -5.08
N GLU A 14 28.13 29.57 -5.76
CA GLU A 14 27.00 30.46 -6.00
C GLU A 14 26.15 29.93 -7.18
N VAL A 15 24.82 29.92 -7.02
CA VAL A 15 23.88 29.44 -8.05
C VAL A 15 23.84 30.46 -9.20
N PRO A 16 24.06 30.07 -10.47
CA PRO A 16 24.13 31.01 -11.58
C PRO A 16 22.77 31.69 -11.82
N THR A 17 22.78 33.03 -11.84
CA THR A 17 21.57 33.87 -12.03
C THR A 17 21.21 34.10 -13.50
N SER A 18 22.07 33.73 -14.45
CA SER A 18 21.84 33.90 -15.90
C SER A 18 22.13 32.66 -16.73
N ILE A 19 21.40 32.48 -17.85
CA ILE A 19 21.60 31.37 -18.80
C ILE A 19 23.00 31.40 -19.41
N SER A 20 23.59 32.59 -19.61
CA SER A 20 24.97 32.77 -20.09
C SER A 20 26.03 32.25 -19.12
N GLU A 21 25.85 32.42 -17.82
CA GLU A 21 26.74 31.88 -16.78
C GLU A 21 26.50 30.37 -16.61
N ALA A 22 25.24 29.94 -16.71
CA ALA A 22 24.87 28.52 -16.69
C ALA A 22 25.41 27.74 -17.90
N LYS A 23 25.65 28.37 -19.06
CA LYS A 23 26.25 27.71 -20.26
C LYS A 23 27.60 27.06 -19.97
N GLY A 24 28.38 27.58 -19.02
CA GLY A 24 29.64 26.97 -18.57
C GLY A 24 29.42 25.68 -17.76
N LEU A 25 28.38 25.66 -16.91
CA LEU A 25 27.98 24.52 -16.10
C LEU A 25 27.23 23.45 -16.92
N ILE A 26 26.47 23.86 -17.94
CA ILE A 26 25.75 22.98 -18.89
C ILE A 26 26.73 22.08 -19.65
N LYS A 27 27.97 22.51 -19.90
CA LYS A 27 29.01 21.70 -20.55
C LYS A 27 29.54 20.54 -19.69
N LEU A 28 29.25 20.55 -18.39
CA LEU A 28 29.72 19.53 -17.44
C LEU A 28 28.67 18.44 -17.18
N LYS A 29 27.38 18.73 -17.43
CA LYS A 29 26.28 17.78 -17.23
C LYS A 29 25.92 17.09 -18.53
N MET A 30 25.50 15.83 -18.45
CA MET A 30 24.92 15.15 -19.60
C MET A 30 23.59 15.85 -19.96
N PRO A 31 23.22 15.95 -21.25
CA PRO A 31 22.09 16.78 -21.67
C PRO A 31 20.75 16.35 -21.05
N TRP A 32 20.57 15.05 -20.78
CA TRP A 32 19.38 14.50 -20.09
C TRP A 32 19.37 14.70 -18.57
N GLN A 33 20.40 15.31 -17.98
CA GLN A 33 20.46 15.65 -16.55
C GLN A 33 20.11 17.13 -16.28
N ILE A 34 19.78 17.90 -17.33
CA ILE A 34 19.46 19.32 -17.23
C ILE A 34 17.98 19.50 -16.86
N THR A 35 17.09 18.70 -17.45
CA THR A 35 15.65 18.72 -17.20
C THR A 35 15.08 17.30 -17.21
N GLY A 36 13.94 17.12 -16.52
CA GLY A 36 13.23 15.84 -16.42
C GLY A 36 13.62 15.02 -15.19
N PRO A 37 13.11 13.78 -15.06
CA PRO A 37 13.27 12.97 -13.85
C PRO A 37 14.74 12.77 -13.45
N CYS A 38 15.63 12.59 -14.42
CA CYS A 38 17.07 12.40 -14.19
C CYS A 38 17.81 13.66 -13.69
N SER A 39 17.11 14.80 -13.57
CA SER A 39 17.64 16.05 -13.01
C SER A 39 17.20 16.31 -11.57
N ASP A 40 16.23 15.54 -11.06
CA ASP A 40 15.71 15.69 -9.71
C ASP A 40 16.70 15.14 -8.67
N PRO A 41 16.85 15.78 -7.50
CA PRO A 41 17.78 15.34 -6.46
C PRO A 41 17.39 14.01 -5.82
N GLU A 42 16.12 13.62 -5.95
CA GLU A 42 15.56 12.37 -5.41
C GLU A 42 15.66 11.20 -6.41
N TYR A 43 16.09 11.46 -7.65
CA TYR A 43 16.21 10.44 -8.68
C TYR A 43 17.44 9.56 -8.46
N GLU A 44 17.20 8.26 -8.33
CA GLU A 44 18.24 7.22 -8.24
C GLU A 44 18.14 6.24 -9.42
N ASN A 45 19.28 5.73 -9.88
CA ASN A 45 19.29 4.75 -10.97
C ASN A 45 18.81 3.39 -10.48
N ALA A 46 17.97 2.72 -11.29
CA ALA A 46 17.37 1.43 -10.95
C ALA A 46 18.34 0.23 -10.95
N VAL A 47 19.62 0.43 -11.32
CA VAL A 47 20.60 -0.65 -11.40
C VAL A 47 21.41 -0.67 -10.10
N PRO A 48 21.07 -1.54 -9.14
CA PRO A 48 21.84 -1.63 -7.91
C PRO A 48 23.21 -2.24 -8.20
N ASN A 49 24.20 -1.84 -7.41
CA ASN A 49 25.50 -2.46 -7.43
C ASN A 49 25.39 -3.93 -6.99
N ALA A 50 26.14 -4.81 -7.66
CA ALA A 50 26.07 -6.25 -7.43
C ALA A 50 26.46 -6.65 -6.00
N LEU A 51 27.33 -5.88 -5.36
CA LEU A 51 27.73 -6.08 -3.97
C LEU A 51 26.61 -5.73 -2.96
N ASP A 52 25.74 -4.78 -3.31
CA ASP A 52 24.78 -4.18 -2.39
C ASP A 52 23.40 -4.89 -2.43
N TYR A 53 22.96 -5.38 -3.60
CA TYR A 53 21.62 -5.97 -3.77
C TYR A 53 21.45 -7.35 -3.09
N ARG A 54 22.50 -8.16 -3.05
CA ARG A 54 22.41 -9.57 -2.61
C ARG A 54 23.74 -10.08 -2.08
N GLN A 55 24.20 -9.46 -1.00
CA GLN A 55 25.46 -9.81 -0.33
C GLN A 55 25.54 -11.30 0.05
N PHE A 56 24.42 -11.90 0.42
CA PHE A 56 24.31 -13.32 0.75
C PHE A 56 23.48 -14.06 -0.29
N SER A 57 23.93 -15.26 -0.70
CA SER A 57 23.11 -16.15 -1.51
C SER A 57 21.88 -16.61 -0.71
N PRO A 58 20.74 -16.94 -1.35
CA PRO A 58 19.55 -17.41 -0.62
C PRO A 58 19.79 -18.69 0.18
N ALA A 59 20.69 -19.54 -0.32
CA ALA A 59 21.05 -20.78 0.35
C ALA A 59 22.07 -20.57 1.48
N SER A 60 22.69 -19.38 1.55
CA SER A 60 23.75 -19.02 2.51
C SER A 60 23.33 -17.85 3.37
N ALA A 61 22.09 -17.89 3.89
CA ALA A 61 21.60 -16.86 4.80
C ALA A 61 22.48 -16.81 6.06
N PRO A 62 22.85 -15.61 6.56
CA PRO A 62 23.73 -15.46 7.72
C PRO A 62 23.07 -15.86 9.04
N VAL A 63 21.73 -15.93 9.07
CA VAL A 63 20.94 -16.19 10.27
C VAL A 63 20.14 -17.47 10.10
N ARG A 64 20.12 -18.30 11.15
CA ARG A 64 19.21 -19.44 11.25
C ARG A 64 17.83 -18.94 11.63
N VAL A 65 16.87 -19.04 10.72
CA VAL A 65 15.47 -18.63 10.94
C VAL A 65 14.68 -19.79 11.53
N TYR A 66 13.89 -19.53 12.56
CA TYR A 66 12.89 -20.45 13.10
C TYR A 66 11.50 -19.90 12.76
N VAL A 67 10.82 -20.53 11.80
CA VAL A 67 9.45 -20.14 11.42
C VAL A 67 8.48 -20.85 12.36
N PRO A 68 7.68 -20.11 13.16
CA PRO A 68 6.71 -20.72 14.05
C PRO A 68 5.62 -21.43 13.23
N SER A 69 5.30 -22.67 13.59
CA SER A 69 4.26 -23.45 12.89
C SER A 69 2.90 -23.45 13.60
N SER A 70 2.88 -23.21 14.91
CA SER A 70 1.66 -23.28 15.73
C SER A 70 1.72 -22.23 16.84
N GLU A 71 0.55 -21.75 17.26
CA GLU A 71 0.43 -20.89 18.44
C GLU A 71 0.86 -21.64 19.72
N PRO A 72 1.56 -20.99 20.67
CA PRO A 72 2.06 -21.65 21.88
C PRO A 72 0.97 -22.34 22.72
N GLU A 73 -0.22 -21.76 22.77
CA GLU A 73 -1.38 -22.27 23.52
C GLU A 73 -1.80 -23.68 23.06
N TRP A 74 -1.51 -23.99 21.80
CA TRP A 74 -2.00 -25.17 21.09
C TRP A 74 -0.94 -26.27 20.92
N VAL A 75 0.29 -26.01 21.38
CA VAL A 75 1.39 -26.98 21.37
C VAL A 75 1.13 -28.10 22.37
N PHE A 76 0.68 -27.75 23.58
CA PHE A 76 0.42 -28.72 24.65
C PHE A 76 -1.07 -29.11 24.75
N ASP A 77 -2.01 -28.17 24.55
CA ASP A 77 -3.44 -28.52 24.44
C ASP A 77 -3.79 -28.89 22.99
N ILE A 78 -3.63 -30.18 22.67
CA ILE A 78 -3.79 -30.71 21.31
C ILE A 78 -5.25 -31.02 20.93
N LYS A 79 -6.25 -30.62 21.71
CA LYS A 79 -7.66 -30.85 21.37
C LYS A 79 -7.99 -30.27 20.01
N TYR A 80 -8.48 -31.11 19.10
CA TYR A 80 -8.75 -30.71 17.72
C TYR A 80 -10.15 -30.13 17.52
N PHE A 81 -11.18 -30.68 18.17
CA PHE A 81 -12.57 -30.26 17.98
C PHE A 81 -12.85 -28.75 18.18
N PRO A 82 -12.23 -28.00 19.13
CA PRO A 82 -12.48 -26.57 19.23
C PRO A 82 -11.80 -25.76 18.11
N ARG A 83 -10.73 -26.31 17.50
CA ARG A 83 -9.97 -25.69 16.41
C ARG A 83 -10.51 -26.06 15.02
N ASP A 84 -11.39 -27.04 14.93
CA ASP A 84 -11.89 -27.57 13.66
C ASP A 84 -12.93 -26.63 13.02
N TYR A 85 -12.47 -25.56 12.39
CA TYR A 85 -13.32 -24.64 11.64
C TYR A 85 -13.96 -25.29 10.40
N LYS A 86 -13.39 -26.38 9.88
CA LYS A 86 -13.91 -27.05 8.69
C LYS A 86 -15.26 -27.72 8.97
N ARG A 87 -15.42 -28.31 10.16
CA ARG A 87 -16.64 -29.02 10.55
C ARG A 87 -17.54 -28.21 11.48
N ASN A 88 -17.01 -27.16 12.11
CA ASN A 88 -17.77 -26.26 12.96
C ASN A 88 -18.57 -25.21 12.15
N PHE A 89 -19.31 -25.65 11.13
CA PHE A 89 -20.28 -24.82 10.43
C PHE A 89 -21.69 -25.15 10.90
N LYS A 90 -22.58 -24.16 10.90
CA LYS A 90 -24.00 -24.39 11.22
C LYS A 90 -24.64 -25.25 10.13
N ASP A 91 -25.34 -26.29 10.53
CA ASP A 91 -26.06 -27.16 9.59
C ASP A 91 -27.00 -26.36 8.68
N ARG A 92 -27.05 -26.75 7.40
CA ARG A 92 -27.92 -26.12 6.41
C ARG A 92 -29.38 -26.42 6.73
N LYS A 93 -30.11 -25.41 7.20
CA LYS A 93 -31.56 -25.50 7.43
C LYS A 93 -32.29 -25.20 6.12
N ARG A 94 -33.06 -26.16 5.61
CA ARG A 94 -33.95 -25.97 4.45
C ARG A 94 -35.38 -25.89 4.97
N VAL A 95 -36.06 -24.78 4.70
CA VAL A 95 -37.46 -24.55 5.06
C VAL A 95 -38.25 -24.32 3.78
N VAL A 96 -39.38 -25.01 3.62
CA VAL A 96 -40.31 -24.77 2.53
C VAL A 96 -41.33 -23.76 3.01
N LEU A 97 -41.47 -22.64 2.31
CA LEU A 97 -42.43 -21.60 2.62
C LEU A 97 -43.74 -21.86 1.86
N ASN A 98 -44.84 -21.98 2.61
CA ASN A 98 -46.18 -22.07 2.02
C ASN A 98 -46.72 -20.69 1.63
N LYS A 99 -47.76 -20.68 0.81
CA LYS A 99 -48.41 -19.44 0.37
C LYS A 99 -48.94 -18.60 1.55
N SER A 100 -49.56 -19.24 2.54
CA SER A 100 -50.07 -18.56 3.75
C SER A 100 -48.96 -17.84 4.52
N GLN A 101 -47.86 -18.55 4.79
CA GLN A 101 -46.70 -18.00 5.49
C GLN A 101 -46.04 -16.83 4.73
N LEU A 102 -46.09 -16.88 3.40
CA LEU A 102 -45.57 -15.82 2.55
C LEU A 102 -46.49 -14.58 2.56
N GLU A 103 -47.80 -14.78 2.62
CA GLU A 103 -48.79 -13.71 2.75
C GLU A 103 -48.73 -13.05 4.14
N GLU A 104 -48.59 -13.84 5.21
CA GLU A 104 -48.33 -13.36 6.57
C GLU A 104 -47.04 -12.52 6.61
N ALA A 105 -45.93 -13.04 6.07
CA ALA A 105 -44.67 -12.29 6.02
C ALA A 105 -44.77 -10.99 5.19
N ARG A 106 -45.65 -10.94 4.19
CA ARG A 106 -45.94 -9.70 3.44
C ARG A 106 -46.80 -8.74 4.24
N GLN A 107 -47.79 -9.22 4.99
CA GLN A 107 -48.63 -8.40 5.86
C GLN A 107 -47.80 -7.83 7.01
N GLU A 108 -47.01 -8.65 7.70
CA GLU A 108 -46.09 -8.19 8.75
C GLU A 108 -45.10 -7.12 8.24
N ARG A 109 -44.58 -7.29 7.01
CA ARG A 109 -43.71 -6.28 6.38
C ARG A 109 -44.47 -5.00 6.02
N LYS A 110 -45.75 -5.06 5.63
CA LYS A 110 -46.57 -3.89 5.33
C LYS A 110 -46.99 -3.14 6.59
N GLU A 111 -47.28 -3.87 7.66
CA GLU A 111 -47.71 -3.34 8.96
C GLU A 111 -46.54 -2.75 9.76
N LYS A 112 -45.36 -3.38 9.71
CA LYS A 112 -44.11 -2.78 10.20
C LYS A 112 -43.63 -1.76 9.19
N GLU A 113 -44.29 -0.59 9.15
CA GLU A 113 -43.97 0.62 8.38
C GLU A 113 -42.70 0.51 7.53
N PHE A 114 -42.78 -0.27 6.44
CA PHE A 114 -41.83 -0.24 5.33
C PHE A 114 -42.26 0.91 4.41
N PHE A 115 -42.60 2.05 5.00
CA PHE A 115 -42.50 3.29 4.26
C PHE A 115 -41.02 3.45 3.98
N PHE A 116 -40.70 3.79 2.75
CA PHE A 116 -39.35 4.10 2.29
C PHE A 116 -38.88 5.42 2.95
N ASP A 117 -38.97 5.51 4.27
CA ASP A 117 -38.64 6.67 5.09
C ASP A 117 -37.12 6.70 5.27
N GLY A 118 -36.42 7.04 4.20
CA GLY A 118 -35.03 7.52 4.17
C GLY A 118 -33.95 6.66 4.86
N GLY A 119 -34.29 5.51 5.44
CA GLY A 119 -33.43 4.67 6.24
C GLY A 119 -32.67 3.65 5.40
N ASN A 120 -31.81 2.88 6.07
CA ASN A 120 -30.91 1.86 5.50
C ASN A 120 -31.66 0.58 5.04
N VAL A 121 -32.79 0.78 4.34
CA VAL A 121 -33.73 -0.20 3.83
C VAL A 121 -33.23 -0.83 2.54
N PHE A 122 -32.48 -0.06 1.76
CA PHE A 122 -31.82 -0.53 0.55
C PHE A 122 -30.39 -0.98 0.86
N PRO A 123 -29.88 -2.00 0.15
CA PRO A 123 -28.46 -2.32 0.24
C PRO A 123 -27.66 -1.08 -0.13
N SER A 124 -26.66 -0.76 0.69
CA SER A 124 -25.76 0.36 0.42
C SER A 124 -25.12 0.17 -0.95
N SER A 125 -25.17 1.22 -1.78
CA SER A 125 -24.43 1.25 -3.03
C SER A 125 -22.95 1.44 -2.74
N TYR A 126 -22.09 0.69 -3.46
CA TYR A 126 -20.65 0.93 -3.46
C TYR A 126 -20.36 2.21 -4.26
N VAL A 127 -20.57 3.38 -3.66
CA VAL A 127 -20.23 4.68 -4.27
C VAL A 127 -18.77 4.99 -3.96
N ILE A 128 -17.90 4.81 -4.96
CA ILE A 128 -16.49 5.16 -4.88
C ILE A 128 -16.39 6.65 -5.25
N LYS A 129 -16.47 7.53 -4.24
CA LYS A 129 -16.25 9.01 -4.29
C LYS A 129 -16.72 9.72 -5.57
N THR A 130 -17.82 10.46 -5.47
CA THR A 130 -18.36 11.29 -6.56
C THR A 130 -17.52 12.53 -6.88
N GLU A 131 -16.67 12.96 -5.94
CA GLU A 131 -15.78 14.10 -6.09
C GLU A 131 -14.34 13.61 -6.00
N ILE A 132 -13.64 13.66 -7.13
CA ILE A 132 -12.19 13.44 -7.20
C ILE A 132 -11.56 14.78 -6.84
N GLN A 133 -10.97 14.87 -5.64
CA GLN A 133 -10.02 15.94 -5.34
C GLN A 133 -8.69 15.52 -5.94
N GLU A 134 -8.29 16.17 -7.03
CA GLU A 134 -6.96 16.06 -7.60
C GLU A 134 -6.00 16.83 -6.69
N ASP A 135 -5.42 16.13 -5.71
CA ASP A 135 -4.34 16.68 -4.89
C ASP A 135 -3.01 16.47 -5.63
N ASP A 136 -2.29 17.55 -5.89
CA ASP A 136 -0.93 17.52 -6.47
C ASP A 136 0.08 16.78 -5.57
N LYS A 137 -0.27 16.58 -4.29
CA LYS A 137 0.58 15.93 -3.28
C LYS A 137 -0.07 14.64 -2.81
N LEU A 138 0.55 13.53 -3.19
CA LEU A 138 0.19 12.21 -2.67
C LEU A 138 0.29 12.18 -1.13
N PRO A 139 -0.50 11.36 -0.43
CA PRO A 139 -0.37 11.17 1.01
C PRO A 139 1.09 10.84 1.38
N GLY A 140 1.61 11.45 2.44
CA GLY A 140 3.03 11.32 2.83
C GLY A 140 4.02 12.15 2.00
N ASN A 141 3.55 13.09 1.17
CA ASN A 141 4.38 13.84 0.21
C ASN A 141 5.11 12.91 -0.79
N GLY A 142 4.54 11.75 -1.12
CA GLY A 142 5.15 10.77 -2.03
C GLY A 142 6.11 9.78 -1.40
N TYR A 143 6.29 9.81 -0.07
CA TYR A 143 7.08 8.84 0.70
C TYR A 143 6.23 8.27 1.85
N GLU A 144 6.07 6.95 1.90
CA GLU A 144 5.35 6.21 2.97
C GLU A 144 6.31 5.51 3.95
#